data_AF-A0A9X9QBI6-F1
#
_entry.id   AF-A0A9X9QBI6-F1
#
_cell.length_a   1.000
_cell.length_b   1.000
_cell.length_c   1.000
_cell.angle_alpha   90.00
_cell.angle_beta   90.00
_cell.angle_gamma   90.00
#
_symmetry.space_group_name_H-M   'P 1'
#
loop_
_entity.id
_entity.type
_entity.pdbx_description
1 polymer ?
#
loop_
_entity_poly.entity_id
_entity_poly.type
_entity_poly.pdbx_seq_one_letter_code
_entity_poly.pdbx_strand_id
1 'polypeptide(L)' 'MAIRDAGFEISAMQMFSMDRVNVEEFYEVYKGVVSEYNEMVTEMYSGPCVAMEIQQNNPTKTFREFCGPADPVS' A
#
# COMPACT_ATOMS: atom_id res chain seq x y z
N MET A 1 6.73 16.24 -8.08
CA MET A 1 6.77 15.05 -7.20
C MET A 1 5.41 14.93 -6.55
N ALA A 2 4.41 14.32 -7.20
CA ALA A 2 2.98 14.50 -6.88
C ALA A 2 2.62 14.42 -5.38
N ILE A 3 3.17 13.44 -4.65
CA ILE A 3 2.95 13.30 -3.19
C ILE A 3 3.48 14.52 -2.42
N ARG A 4 4.68 15.00 -2.73
CA ARG A 4 5.26 16.19 -2.09
C ARG A 4 4.57 17.48 -2.54
N ASP A 5 4.18 17.56 -3.81
CA ASP A 5 3.48 18.72 -4.37
C ASP A 5 2.08 18.87 -3.75
N ALA A 6 1.47 17.76 -3.33
CA ALA A 6 0.23 17.72 -2.55
C ALA A 6 0.42 18.05 -1.05
N GLY A 7 1.65 18.38 -0.63
CA GLY A 7 1.96 18.82 0.73
C GLY A 7 2.20 17.70 1.74
N PHE A 8 2.36 16.44 1.30
CA PHE A 8 2.73 15.34 2.19
C PHE A 8 4.24 15.28 2.42
N GLU A 9 4.63 15.02 3.67
CA GLU A 9 6.01 14.71 4.02
C GLU A 9 6.26 13.20 3.88
N ILE A 10 7.37 12.84 3.24
CA ILE A 10 7.87 11.46 3.17
C ILE A 10 9.08 11.39 4.11
N SER A 11 8.92 10.81 5.29
CA SER A 11 9.98 10.73 6.31
C SER A 11 10.92 9.54 6.09
N ALA A 12 10.44 8.48 5.44
CA ALA A 12 11.23 7.31 5.06
C ALA A 12 10.72 6.70 3.75
N MET A 13 11.62 6.09 2.99
CA MET A 13 11.30 5.33 1.79
C MET A 13 12.31 4.21 1.62
N GLN A 14 11.83 3.01 1.28
CA GLN A 14 12.69 1.87 0.98
C GLN A 14 12.07 0.99 -0.11
N MET A 15 12.90 0.54 -1.04
CA MET A 15 12.54 -0.49 -2.00
C MET A 15 12.95 -1.85 -1.45
N PHE A 16 12.04 -2.83 -1.49
CA PHE A 16 12.34 -4.21 -1.12
C PHE A 16 11.42 -5.19 -1.86
N SER A 17 11.85 -6.44 -1.94
CA SER A 17 11.01 -7.56 -2.37
C SER A 17 10.70 -8.41 -1.15
N MET A 18 9.43 -8.79 -1.01
CA MET A 18 9.00 -9.70 0.06
C MET A 18 8.94 -11.12 -0.48
N ASP A 19 9.35 -12.09 0.32
CA ASP A 19 9.00 -13.48 0.04
C ASP A 19 7.50 -13.72 0.32
N ARG A 20 7.00 -14.83 -0.20
CA ARG A 20 5.58 -15.17 -0.08
C ARG A 20 5.12 -15.30 1.38
N VAL A 21 5.96 -15.81 2.28
CA VAL A 21 5.58 -16.03 3.68
C VAL A 21 5.33 -14.69 4.37
N ASN A 22 6.21 -13.72 4.18
CA ASN A 22 6.06 -12.37 4.75
C ASN A 22 4.84 -11.64 4.18
N VAL A 23 4.51 -11.85 2.89
CA VAL A 23 3.30 -11.28 2.28
C VAL A 23 2.02 -11.92 2.83
N GLU A 24 2.01 -13.25 3.01
CA GLU A 24 0.87 -13.96 3.59
C GLU A 24 0.60 -13.52 5.04
N GLU A 25 1.65 -13.28 5.83
CA GLU A 25 1.57 -12.68 7.17
C GLU A 25 1.05 -11.24 7.12
N PHE A 26 1.58 -10.41 6.21
CA PHE A 26 1.14 -9.02 6.04
C PHE A 26 -0.36 -8.91 5.71
N TYR A 27 -0.89 -9.84 4.92
CA TYR A 27 -2.30 -9.88 4.53
C TYR A 27 -3.18 -10.83 5.35
N GLU A 28 -2.71 -11.35 6.48
CA GLU A 28 -3.40 -12.41 7.25
C GLU A 28 -4.87 -12.05 7.55
N VAL A 29 -5.14 -10.81 7.90
CA VAL A 29 -6.50 -10.31 8.24
C VAL A 29 -7.51 -10.43 7.09
N TYR A 30 -7.05 -10.60 5.86
CA TYR A 30 -7.89 -10.74 4.66
C TYR A 30 -8.12 -12.21 4.26
N LYS A 31 -7.40 -13.15 4.88
CA LYS A 31 -7.46 -14.56 4.54
C LYS A 31 -8.85 -15.14 4.83
N GLY A 32 -9.55 -15.54 3.78
CA GLY A 32 -10.92 -16.04 3.86
C GLY A 32 -11.99 -14.94 4.05
N VAL A 33 -11.60 -13.67 4.04
CA VAL A 33 -12.51 -12.51 4.12
C VAL A 33 -12.81 -11.94 2.73
N VAL A 34 -11.79 -11.85 1.87
CA VAL A 34 -11.91 -11.34 0.50
C VAL A 34 -11.59 -12.46 -0.51
N SER A 35 -12.29 -12.49 -1.63
CA SER A 35 -12.11 -13.49 -2.69
C SER A 35 -10.74 -13.39 -3.35
N GLU A 36 -10.20 -12.18 -3.41
CA GLU A 36 -8.99 -11.80 -4.14
C GLU A 36 -7.71 -12.06 -3.34
N TYR A 37 -7.79 -12.60 -2.11
CA TYR A 37 -6.64 -12.77 -1.21
C TYR A 37 -5.44 -13.43 -1.89
N ASN A 38 -5.66 -14.51 -2.64
CA ASN A 38 -4.56 -15.22 -3.33
C ASN A 38 -3.93 -14.38 -4.44
N GLU A 39 -4.72 -13.54 -5.12
CA GLU A 39 -4.24 -12.64 -6.17
C GLU A 39 -3.45 -11.48 -5.55
N MET A 40 -3.92 -10.90 -4.44
CA MET A 40 -3.20 -9.87 -3.67
C MET A 40 -1.83 -10.37 -3.21
N VAL A 41 -1.78 -11.58 -2.64
CA VAL A 41 -0.51 -12.20 -2.23
C VAL A 41 0.39 -12.38 -3.45
N THR A 42 -0.14 -12.96 -4.53
CA THR A 42 0.63 -13.22 -5.77
C THR A 42 1.23 -11.97 -6.36
N GLU A 43 0.48 -10.88 -6.44
CA GLU A 43 0.96 -9.61 -6.97
C GLU A 43 2.09 -9.04 -6.11
N MET A 44 1.90 -8.99 -4.79
CA MET A 44 2.85 -8.35 -3.87
C MET A 44 4.21 -9.06 -3.79
N TYR A 45 4.28 -10.40 -3.89
CA TYR A 45 5.56 -11.12 -3.91
C TYR A 45 6.18 -11.26 -5.32
N SER A 46 5.46 -10.88 -6.38
CA SER A 46 5.93 -11.04 -7.77
C SER A 46 7.13 -10.16 -8.13
N GLY A 47 7.41 -9.12 -7.34
CA GLY A 47 8.47 -8.15 -7.63
C GLY A 47 8.80 -7.21 -6.48
N PRO A 48 9.69 -6.24 -6.72
CA PRO A 48 10.00 -5.20 -5.74
C PRO A 48 8.83 -4.22 -5.57
N CYS A 49 8.58 -3.84 -4.33
CA CYS A 49 7.68 -2.75 -3.97
C CYS A 49 8.47 -1.60 -3.31
N VAL A 50 7.84 -0.43 -3.24
CA VAL A 50 8.37 0.73 -2.52
C VAL A 50 7.45 1.01 -1.34
N ALA A 51 7.96 0.86 -0.12
CA ALA A 51 7.25 1.36 1.06
C ALA A 51 7.66 2.80 1.34
N MET A 52 6.68 3.61 1.75
CA MET A 52 6.85 5.01 2.08
C MET A 52 6.17 5.31 3.42
N GLU A 53 6.87 6.00 4.31
CA GLU A 53 6.29 6.56 5.53
C GLU A 53 5.80 7.98 5.25
N ILE A 54 4.48 8.20 5.38
CA ILE A 54 3.84 9.49 5.13
C ILE A 54 3.52 10.16 6.47
N GLN A 55 4.03 11.38 6.67
CA GLN A 55 3.75 12.19 7.85
C GLN A 55 2.85 13.37 7.48
N GLN A 56 1.71 13.48 8.18
CA GLN A 56 0.72 14.54 8.00
C GLN A 56 -0.24 14.61 9.21
N ASN A 57 -0.99 15.70 9.35
CA ASN A 57 -2.16 15.73 10.22
C ASN A 57 -3.25 14.78 9.71
N ASN A 58 -3.63 13.79 10.51
CA ASN A 58 -4.60 12.75 10.14
C ASN A 58 -4.26 12.06 8.78
N PRO A 59 -3.10 11.38 8.71
CA PRO A 59 -2.50 10.94 7.44
C PRO A 59 -3.34 9.88 6.73
N THR A 60 -4.05 9.03 7.48
CA THR A 60 -4.88 7.96 6.91
C THR A 60 -6.06 8.51 6.10
N LYS A 61 -6.74 9.55 6.61
CA LYS A 61 -7.86 10.19 5.91
C LYS A 61 -7.35 10.99 4.70
N THR A 62 -6.41 11.90 4.93
CA THR A 62 -5.95 12.85 3.92
C THR A 62 -5.24 12.16 2.76
N PHE A 63 -4.41 11.15 3.04
CA PHE A 63 -3.71 10.41 1.99
C PHE A 63 -4.67 9.51 1.20
N ARG A 64 -5.68 8.93 1.84
CA ARG A 64 -6.73 8.15 1.14
C ARG A 64 -7.55 9.02 0.20
N GLU A 65 -7.93 10.23 0.63
CA GLU A 65 -8.62 11.20 -0.23
C GLU A 65 -7.75 11.62 -1.42
N PHE A 66 -6.43 11.78 -1.21
CA PHE A 66 -5.48 12.07 -2.28
C PHE A 66 -5.32 10.92 -3.29
N CYS A 67 -5.26 9.67 -2.85
CA CYS A 67 -5.13 8.49 -3.73
C CYS A 67 -6.38 8.26 -4.60
N GLY A 68 -7.55 8.74 -4.16
CA GLY A 68 -8.81 8.56 -4.87
C GLY A 68 -9.54 7.25 -4.52
N PRO A 69 -10.59 6.90 -5.29
CA PRO A 69 -11.39 5.70 -5.05
C PRO A 69 -10.59 4.41 -5.30
N ALA A 70 -10.99 3.31 -4.65
CA ALA A 70 -10.32 2.02 -4.80
C ALA A 70 -10.52 1.40 -6.19
N ASP A 71 -11.68 1.63 -6.81
CA ASP A 71 -11.92 1.28 -8.21
C ASP A 71 -11.65 2.52 -9.10
N PRO A 72 -10.64 2.47 -9.99
CA PRO A 72 -10.24 3.61 -10.79
C PRO A 72 -11.27 4.04 -11.85
N VAL A 73 -12.31 3.23 -12.12
CA VAL A 73 -13.36 3.53 -13.11
C VAL A 73 -14.65 4.08 -12.45
N SER A 74 -14.63 4.27 -11.13
CA SER A 74 -15.75 4.81 -10.34
C SER A 74 -16.15 6.23 -10.72
#